data_AF-A0A7I7K442-F1
#
_entry.id   AF-A0A7I7K442-F1
#
_cell.length_a   1.000
_cell.length_b   1.000
_cell.length_c   1.000
_cell.angle_alpha   90.00
_cell.angle_beta   90.00
_cell.angle_gamma   90.00
#
_symmetry.space_group_name_H-M   'P 1'
#
loop_
_entity.id
_entity.type
_entity.pdbx_description
1 polymer ?
#
loop_
_entity_poly.entity_id
_entity_poly.type
_entity_poly.pdbx_seq_one_letter_code
_entity_poly.pdbx_strand_id
1 'polypeptide(L)' 'MARGAGERYECKECGAVLVYEKACPCPPEMEHREICCEKQMTQVQPA' A
#
# COMPACT_ATOMS: atom_id res chain seq x y z
N MET A 1 0.42 1.67 -10.67
CA MET A 1 1.83 1.95 -10.27
C MET A 1 2.36 0.77 -9.47
N ALA A 2 3.54 0.28 -9.82
CA ALA A 2 4.23 -0.76 -9.05
C ALA A 2 4.62 -0.22 -7.67
N ARG A 3 4.56 -1.06 -6.65
CA ARG A 3 4.88 -0.69 -5.27
C ARG A 3 6.33 -0.96 -4.95
N GLY A 4 6.99 0.00 -4.33
CA GLY A 4 8.40 -0.09 -3.92
C GLY A 4 8.57 -0.88 -2.62
N ALA A 5 9.73 -1.51 -2.46
CA ALA A 5 10.12 -2.04 -1.16
C ALA A 5 10.24 -0.88 -0.15
N GLY A 6 9.68 -1.06 1.04
CA GLY A 6 9.62 -0.06 2.10
C GLY A 6 8.40 0.87 2.04
N GLU A 7 7.59 0.83 0.97
CA GLU A 7 6.34 1.60 0.94
C GLU A 7 5.36 1.11 2.01
N ARG A 8 4.71 2.06 2.68
CA ARG A 8 3.79 1.79 3.77
C ARG A 8 2.42 2.35 3.43
N TYR A 9 1.38 1.62 3.81
CA TYR A 9 -0.02 1.98 3.64
C TYR A 9 -0.73 1.84 4.97
N GLU A 10 -1.55 2.80 5.33
CA GLU A 10 -2.29 2.81 6.60
C GLU A 10 -3.79 2.81 6.34
N CYS A 11 -4.51 1.96 7.07
CA CYS A 11 -5.97 2.01 7.13
C CYS A 11 -6.38 3.06 8.16
N LYS A 12 -7.08 4.11 7.71
CA LYS A 12 -7.54 5.19 8.59
C LYS A 12 -8.71 4.83 9.49
N GLU A 13 -9.33 3.65 9.31
CA GLU A 13 -10.44 3.18 10.13
C GLU A 13 -9.97 2.38 11.35
N CYS A 14 -9.04 1.44 11.15
CA CYS A 14 -8.58 0.52 12.19
C CYS A 14 -7.12 0.72 12.60
N GLY A 15 -6.37 1.58 11.90
CA GLY A 15 -4.95 1.85 12.15
C GLY A 15 -3.99 0.76 11.65
N ALA A 16 -4.47 -0.26 10.93
CA ALA A 16 -3.60 -1.29 10.38
C ALA A 16 -2.59 -0.72 9.37
N VAL A 17 -1.36 -1.23 9.40
CA VAL A 17 -0.28 -0.83 8.49
C VAL A 17 0.13 -2.00 7.61
N LEU A 18 0.12 -1.80 6.30
CA LEU A 18 0.67 -2.70 5.30
C LEU A 18 2.05 -2.17 4.87
N VAL A 19 3.06 -3.03 4.87
CA VAL A 19 4.41 -2.70 4.45
C VAL A 19 4.81 -3.61 3.30
N TYR A 20 5.25 -3.01 2.20
CA TYR A 20 5.83 -3.77 1.09
C TYR A 20 7.27 -4.15 1.44
N GLU A 21 7.50 -5.38 1.90
CA GLU A 21 8.87 -5.85 2.22
C GLU A 21 9.73 -6.02 0.95
N LYS A 22 9.09 -6.24 -0.20
CA LYS A 22 9.72 -6.36 -1.51
C LYS A 22 8.95 -5.52 -2.52
N ALA A 23 9.65 -5.08 -3.57
CA ALA A 23 9.00 -4.39 -4.67
C ALA A 23 7.98 -5.33 -5.35
N CYS A 24 6.82 -4.81 -5.68
CA CYS A 24 5.80 -5.57 -6.38
C CYS A 24 6.25 -5.82 -7.83
N PRO A 25 6.19 -7.07 -8.34
CA PRO A 25 6.59 -7.40 -9.71
C PRO A 25 5.57 -6.97 -10.77
N CYS A 26 4.46 -6.34 -10.39
CA CYS A 26 3.42 -5.93 -11.32
C CYS A 26 3.86 -4.79 -12.25
N PRO A 27 3.40 -4.79 -13.52
CA PRO A 27 3.70 -3.71 -14.45
C PRO A 27 3.07 -2.38 -14.00
N PRO A 28 3.63 -1.21 -14.40
CA PRO A 28 3.16 0.10 -13.94
C PRO A 28 1.69 0.39 -14.22
N GLU A 29 1.18 -0.19 -15.32
CA GLU A 29 -0.19 -0.05 -15.84
C GLU A 29 -1.23 -0.80 -14.99
N MET A 30 -0.80 -1.70 -14.11
CA MET A 30 -1.70 -2.43 -13.22
C MET A 30 -2.00 -1.59 -11.96
N GLU A 31 -3.30 -1.41 -11.70
CA GLU A 31 -3.78 -0.73 -10.49
C GLU A 31 -3.66 -1.67 -9.28
N HIS A 32 -3.02 -1.19 -8.21
CA HIS A 32 -2.99 -1.88 -6.93
C HIS A 32 -4.09 -1.33 -6.04
N ARG A 33 -4.81 -2.24 -5.37
CA ARG A 33 -5.83 -1.90 -4.39
C ARG A 33 -5.49 -2.54 -3.06
N GLU A 34 -4.89 -1.76 -2.19
CA GLU A 34 -4.69 -2.11 -0.78
C GLU A 34 -6.01 -1.85 -0.04
N ILE A 35 -6.88 -2.86 0.05
CA ILE A 35 -8.21 -2.71 0.68
C ILE A 35 -8.17 -3.20 2.13
N CYS A 36 -8.62 -2.35 3.06
CA CYS A 36 -8.85 -2.70 4.46
C CYS A 36 -10.10 -1.95 4.96
N CYS A 37 -10.96 -2.61 5.74
CA CYS A 37 -12.26 -2.06 6.17
C CYS A 37 -13.11 -1.56 4.99
N GLU A 38 -13.12 -2.33 3.89
CA GLU A 38 -13.86 -2.03 2.65
C GLU A 38 -13.44 -0.72 1.94
N LYS A 39 -12.33 -0.11 2.39
CA LYS A 39 -11.80 1.15 1.87
C LYS A 39 -10.37 0.95 1.37
N GLN A 40 -9.99 1.76 0.39
CA GLN A 40 -8.61 1.83 -0.09
C GLN A 40 -7.73 2.47 1.00
N MET A 41 -6.60 1.83 1.33
CA MET A 41 -5.62 2.32 2.28
C MET A 41 -4.85 3.51 1.70
N THR A 42 -4.34 4.37 2.59
CA THR A 42 -3.58 5.58 2.20
C THR A 42 -2.09 5.32 2.31
N GLN A 43 -1.34 5.66 1.26
CA GLN A 43 0.13 5.61 1.32
C GLN A 43 0.64 6.62 2.35
N VAL A 44 1.49 6.17 3.25
CA VAL A 44 2.17 7.02 4.23
C VAL A 44 3.66 7.03 3.93
N GLN A 45 4.23 8.23 3.80
CA GLN A 45 5.68 8.35 3.68
C GLN A 45 6.29 8.13 5.07
N PRO A 46 7.37 7.33 5.19
CA PRO A 46 8.16 7.35 6.42
C PRO A 46 8.71 8.77 6.63
N ALA A 47 8.54 9.29 7.84
CA ALA A 47 9.14 10.55 8.28
C ALA A 47 10.67 10.47 8.34
#